data_AF-A0A7Y4MV87-F1
#
_entry.id   AF-A0A7Y4MV87-F1
#
_cell.length_a   1.000
_cell.length_b   1.000
_cell.length_c   1.000
_cell.angle_alpha   90.00
_cell.angle_beta   90.00
_cell.angle_gamma   90.00
#
_symmetry.space_group_name_H-M   'P 1'
#
loop_
_entity.id
_entity.type
_entity.pdbx_description
1 polymer ?
#
loop_
_entity_poly.entity_id
_entity_poly.type
_entity_poly.pdbx_seq_one_letter_code
_entity_poly.pdbx_strand_id
1 'polypeptide(L)'
;MRPLLLAGLLLATAPRAQASPPPGPAPTPPVEAAPAPATDDSALLRGLLGAVRPAPEEIRAIAIEDLALLGDARALDALATLLWDPNPRIQQAALRAVTLFQHARAEEILANVVRHPRLPDALKIQALNGLVFQRTPTARRAVQDAAVDSRLTAGVQNAARAVVSQWDATRR
;
A
#
# COMPACT_ATOMS: atom_id res chain seq x y z
N MET A 1 -46.05 56.44 -40.97
CA MET A 1 -46.54 57.53 -40.10
C MET A 1 -46.70 56.98 -38.68
N ARG A 2 -46.03 57.58 -37.68
CA ARG A 2 -46.26 57.41 -36.22
C ARG A 2 -47.67 57.95 -35.85
N PRO A 3 -48.29 57.74 -34.63
CA PRO A 3 -47.69 57.51 -33.29
C PRO A 3 -48.48 56.55 -32.33
N LEU A 4 -47.84 56.01 -31.27
CA LEU A 4 -48.02 56.26 -29.81
C LEU A 4 -49.46 56.41 -29.27
N LEU A 5 -49.76 55.70 -28.16
CA LEU A 5 -50.49 56.09 -26.92
C LEU A 5 -50.88 54.79 -26.16
N LEU A 6 -50.42 54.50 -24.93
CA LEU A 6 -50.74 55.02 -23.59
C LEU A 6 -51.77 54.16 -22.81
N ALA A 7 -51.27 53.57 -21.72
CA ALA A 7 -51.83 53.13 -20.44
C ALA A 7 -53.36 53.00 -20.14
N GLY A 8 -53.68 52.02 -19.29
CA GLY A 8 -54.88 51.95 -18.42
C GLY A 8 -55.34 50.50 -18.21
N LEU A 9 -54.79 49.72 -17.26
CA LEU A 9 -55.02 49.62 -15.80
C LEU A 9 -56.41 49.08 -15.38
N LEU A 10 -56.37 48.11 -14.44
CA LEU A 10 -57.39 47.65 -13.48
C LEU A 10 -58.27 46.45 -13.85
N LEU A 11 -57.78 45.26 -13.49
CA LEU A 11 -58.62 44.20 -12.93
C LEU A 11 -58.13 43.88 -11.52
N ALA A 12 -58.92 44.31 -10.54
CA ALA A 12 -58.74 44.04 -9.13
C ALA A 12 -58.97 42.55 -8.85
N THR A 13 -57.91 41.83 -8.46
CA THR A 13 -58.00 40.46 -7.97
C THR A 13 -58.08 40.48 -6.44
N ALA A 14 -59.25 40.12 -5.91
CA ALA A 14 -59.43 39.86 -4.49
C ALA A 14 -58.60 38.64 -4.06
N PRO A 15 -58.07 38.59 -2.82
CA PRO A 15 -57.21 37.51 -2.38
C PRO A 15 -58.05 36.28 -2.04
N ARG A 16 -57.89 35.19 -2.80
CA ARG A 16 -58.33 33.87 -2.35
C ARG A 16 -57.21 33.30 -1.49
N ALA A 17 -57.45 33.22 -0.19
CA ALA A 17 -56.56 32.56 0.77
C ALA A 17 -56.34 31.10 0.34
N GLN A 18 -55.17 30.81 -0.23
CA GLN A 18 -54.65 29.45 -0.36
C GLN A 18 -54.04 29.08 1.00
N ALA A 19 -54.67 28.12 1.68
CA ALA A 19 -54.06 27.48 2.84
C ALA A 19 -52.89 26.62 2.36
N SER A 20 -51.68 26.94 2.81
CA SER A 20 -50.49 26.12 2.55
C SER A 20 -50.67 24.72 3.17
N PRO A 21 -50.30 23.63 2.47
CA PRO A 21 -50.24 22.31 3.07
C PRO A 21 -49.13 22.27 4.16
N PRO A 22 -49.23 21.39 5.17
CA PRO A 22 -48.23 21.31 6.23
C PRO A 22 -46.87 20.89 5.66
N PRO A 23 -45.75 21.31 6.28
CA PRO A 23 -44.42 20.94 5.81
C PRO A 23 -44.25 19.41 5.94
N GLY A 24 -43.91 18.76 4.82
CA GLY A 24 -43.49 17.36 4.82
C GLY A 24 -42.22 17.16 5.66
N PRO A 25 -41.95 15.93 6.13
CA PRO A 25 -40.76 15.66 6.93
C PRO A 25 -39.51 16.08 6.15
N ALA A 26 -38.60 16.80 6.83
CA ALA A 26 -37.33 17.22 6.26
C ALA A 26 -36.57 16.02 5.66
N PRO A 27 -35.81 16.19 4.56
CA PRO A 27 -34.97 15.13 4.04
C PRO A 27 -33.98 14.71 5.13
N THR A 28 -33.99 13.43 5.50
CA THR A 28 -32.95 12.85 6.34
C THR A 28 -31.59 13.12 5.70
N PRO A 29 -30.59 13.60 6.44
CA PRO A 29 -29.24 13.72 5.89
C PRO A 29 -28.79 12.35 5.37
N PRO A 30 -27.96 12.28 4.32
CA PRO A 30 -27.44 11.01 3.84
C PRO A 30 -26.77 10.32 5.02
N VAL A 31 -27.32 9.17 5.43
CA VAL A 31 -26.69 8.29 6.39
C VAL A 31 -25.32 7.99 5.81
N GLU A 32 -24.30 8.56 6.44
CA GLU A 32 -22.90 8.23 6.19
C GLU A 32 -22.83 6.71 6.31
N ALA A 33 -22.65 6.05 5.16
CA ALA A 33 -22.74 4.60 5.06
C ALA A 33 -21.74 4.03 6.07
N ALA A 34 -22.26 3.41 7.13
CA ALA A 34 -21.44 2.68 8.07
C ALA A 34 -20.49 1.77 7.29
N PRO A 35 -19.20 1.69 7.66
CA PRO A 35 -18.25 0.87 6.93
C PRO A 35 -18.83 -0.56 6.84
N ALA A 36 -18.87 -1.10 5.62
CA ALA A 36 -19.29 -2.46 5.36
C ALA A 36 -18.63 -3.42 6.37
N PRO A 37 -19.32 -4.50 6.81
CA PRO A 37 -18.75 -5.42 7.78
C PRO A 37 -17.36 -5.83 7.31
N ALA A 38 -16.35 -5.62 8.16
CA ALA A 38 -14.99 -6.03 7.86
C ALA A 38 -15.04 -7.52 7.49
N THR A 39 -14.59 -7.86 6.29
CA THR A 39 -14.39 -9.25 5.90
C THR A 39 -13.52 -9.94 6.95
N ASP A 40 -13.68 -11.25 7.12
CA ASP A 40 -12.87 -12.02 8.08
C ASP A 40 -11.37 -11.74 7.88
N ASP A 41 -10.92 -11.61 6.63
CA ASP A 41 -9.53 -11.26 6.28
C ASP A 41 -9.13 -9.85 6.72
N SER A 42 -10.04 -8.87 6.71
CA SER A 42 -9.77 -7.52 7.19
C SER A 42 -9.70 -7.45 8.72
N ALA A 43 -10.45 -8.31 9.43
CA ALA A 43 -10.30 -8.47 10.86
C ALA A 43 -9.00 -9.21 11.21
N LEU A 44 -8.67 -10.28 10.48
CA LEU A 44 -7.43 -11.03 10.61
C LEU A 44 -6.20 -10.14 10.37
N LEU A 45 -6.18 -9.37 9.27
CA LEU A 45 -5.12 -8.41 8.99
C LEU A 45 -4.91 -7.46 10.17
N ARG A 46 -5.97 -6.86 10.70
CA ARG A 46 -5.87 -5.95 11.86
C ARG A 46 -5.31 -6.65 13.10
N GLY A 47 -5.74 -7.88 13.37
CA GLY A 47 -5.22 -8.69 14.46
C GLY A 47 -3.72 -8.96 14.33
N LEU A 48 -3.28 -9.42 13.15
CA LEU A 48 -1.87 -9.70 12.87
C LEU A 48 -1.01 -8.42 12.90
N LEU A 49 -1.51 -7.30 12.36
CA LEU A 49 -0.84 -6.00 12.46
C LEU A 49 -0.74 -5.50 13.90
N GLY A 50 -1.69 -5.85 14.78
CA GLY A 50 -1.58 -5.60 16.21
C GLY A 50 -0.57 -6.52 16.90
N ALA A 51 -0.40 -7.75 16.43
CA ALA A 51 0.52 -8.73 17.02
C ALA A 51 2.00 -8.49 16.67
N VAL A 52 2.30 -7.78 15.56
CA VAL A 52 3.70 -7.49 15.20
C VAL A 52 4.40 -6.51 16.15
N ARG A 53 3.65 -5.70 16.93
CA ARG A 53 4.13 -4.82 18.02
C ARG A 53 2.97 -4.43 18.97
N PRO A 54 3.09 -4.44 20.32
CA PRO A 54 4.20 -4.88 21.19
C PRO A 54 3.97 -6.31 21.73
N ALA A 55 4.69 -7.30 21.19
CA ALA A 55 4.60 -8.69 21.62
C ALA A 55 6.00 -9.31 21.82
N PRO A 56 6.12 -10.46 22.52
CA PRO A 56 7.35 -11.26 22.56
C PRO A 56 7.88 -11.60 21.16
N GLU A 57 9.20 -11.81 21.03
CA GLU A 57 9.86 -12.11 19.75
C GLU A 57 9.15 -13.20 18.95
N GLU A 58 8.80 -14.30 19.61
CA GLU A 58 8.19 -15.47 18.99
C GLU A 58 6.82 -15.12 18.39
N ILE A 59 6.00 -14.38 19.13
CA ILE A 59 4.67 -13.95 18.66
C ILE A 59 4.81 -13.00 17.47
N ARG A 60 5.79 -12.09 17.52
CA ARG A 60 6.04 -11.16 16.42
C ARG A 60 6.49 -11.89 15.15
N ALA A 61 7.38 -12.88 15.29
CA ALA A 61 7.85 -13.68 14.17
C ALA A 61 6.70 -14.46 13.51
N ILE A 62 5.86 -15.11 14.32
CA ILE A 62 4.66 -15.83 13.83
C ILE A 62 3.72 -14.85 13.11
N ALA A 63 3.43 -13.70 13.72
CA ALA A 63 2.55 -12.71 13.10
C ALA A 63 3.09 -12.20 11.75
N ILE A 64 4.41 -12.03 11.61
CA ILE A 64 5.04 -11.66 10.34
C ILE A 64 4.88 -12.76 9.28
N GLU A 65 5.04 -14.01 9.66
CA GLU A 65 4.86 -15.16 8.77
C GLU A 65 3.40 -15.29 8.33
N ASP A 66 2.45 -15.13 9.25
CA ASP A 66 1.02 -15.13 8.96
C ASP A 66 0.60 -13.96 8.07
N LEU A 67 1.21 -12.77 8.21
CA LEU A 67 0.98 -11.63 7.30
C LEU A 67 1.45 -11.96 5.88
N ALA A 68 2.55 -12.69 5.72
CA ALA A 68 3.00 -13.14 4.40
C ALA A 68 2.07 -14.18 3.80
N LEU A 69 1.56 -15.12 4.60
CA LEU A 69 0.58 -16.11 4.15
C LEU A 69 -0.76 -15.47 3.76
N LEU A 70 -1.18 -14.44 4.51
CA LEU A 70 -2.38 -13.68 4.20
C LEU A 70 -2.26 -12.94 2.85
N GLY A 71 -1.06 -12.49 2.49
CA GLY A 71 -0.77 -11.88 1.20
C GLY A 71 -1.43 -10.51 0.97
N ASP A 72 -2.04 -9.92 2.00
CA ASP A 72 -2.67 -8.60 1.90
C ASP A 72 -1.60 -7.49 1.88
N ALA A 73 -1.46 -6.83 0.72
CA ALA A 73 -0.45 -5.80 0.48
C ALA A 73 -0.54 -4.61 1.45
N ARG A 74 -1.68 -4.42 2.15
CA ARG A 74 -1.82 -3.41 3.22
C ARG A 74 -0.84 -3.66 4.39
N ALA A 75 -0.28 -4.87 4.52
CA ALA A 75 0.73 -5.19 5.52
C ALA A 75 2.14 -4.67 5.20
N LEU A 76 2.41 -4.28 3.95
CA LEU A 76 3.78 -4.01 3.47
C LEU A 76 4.47 -2.86 4.21
N ASP A 77 3.76 -1.80 4.60
CA ASP A 77 4.36 -0.69 5.35
C ASP A 77 4.72 -1.08 6.79
N ALA A 78 3.90 -1.93 7.42
CA ALA A 78 4.21 -2.48 8.73
C ALA A 78 5.44 -3.41 8.66
N LEU A 79 5.49 -4.28 7.65
CA LEU A 79 6.64 -5.15 7.38
C LEU A 79 7.91 -4.35 7.07
N ALA A 80 7.81 -3.28 6.28
CA ALA A 80 8.92 -2.38 6.01
C ALA A 80 9.51 -1.84 7.32
N THR A 81 8.65 -1.37 8.23
CA THR A 81 9.09 -0.85 9.54
C THR A 81 9.90 -1.88 10.35
N LEU A 82 9.58 -3.17 10.22
CA LEU A 82 10.24 -4.25 10.95
C LEU A 82 11.63 -4.61 10.39
N LEU A 83 12.01 -4.13 9.21
CA LEU A 83 13.36 -4.25 8.67
C LEU A 83 14.41 -3.47 9.48
N TRP A 84 13.96 -2.55 10.34
CA TRP A 84 14.81 -1.78 11.26
C TRP A 84 14.64 -2.20 12.71
N ASP A 85 14.04 -3.37 12.96
CA ASP A 85 13.90 -3.88 14.32
C ASP A 85 15.27 -4.14 14.97
N PRO A 86 15.46 -3.88 16.28
CA PRO A 86 16.73 -4.20 16.94
C PRO A 86 17.03 -5.70 16.93
N ASN A 87 16.03 -6.58 16.78
CA ASN A 87 16.22 -8.01 16.74
C ASN A 87 16.49 -8.50 15.30
N PRO A 88 17.68 -9.08 15.00
CA PRO A 88 18.01 -9.58 13.67
C PRO A 88 17.06 -10.67 13.15
N ARG A 89 16.47 -11.48 14.03
CA ARG A 89 15.49 -12.51 13.62
C ARG A 89 14.22 -11.89 13.05
N ILE A 90 13.78 -10.78 13.64
CA ILE A 90 12.62 -10.03 13.18
C ILE A 90 12.92 -9.34 11.84
N GLN A 91 14.10 -8.74 11.69
CA GLN A 91 14.52 -8.16 10.41
C GLN A 91 14.49 -9.22 9.29
N GLN A 92 15.03 -10.42 9.57
CA GLN A 92 15.04 -11.52 8.62
C GLN A 92 13.63 -12.03 8.30
N ALA A 93 12.77 -12.20 9.30
CA ALA A 93 11.38 -12.60 9.11
C ALA A 93 10.64 -11.58 8.24
N ALA A 94 10.78 -10.27 8.54
CA ALA A 94 10.17 -9.21 7.77
C ALA A 94 10.65 -9.19 6.32
N LEU A 95 11.96 -9.34 6.09
CA LEU A 95 12.51 -9.37 4.74
C LEU A 95 12.06 -10.59 3.93
N ARG A 96 11.98 -11.77 4.57
CA ARG A 96 11.40 -12.97 3.96
C ARG A 96 9.93 -12.73 3.60
N ALA A 97 9.16 -12.17 4.52
CA ALA A 97 7.75 -11.88 4.30
C ALA A 97 7.55 -10.93 3.10
N VAL A 98 8.25 -9.79 3.08
CA VAL A 98 8.20 -8.83 1.95
C VAL A 98 8.52 -9.50 0.61
N THR A 99 9.49 -10.42 0.58
CA THR A 99 9.87 -11.14 -0.64
C THR A 99 8.73 -11.95 -1.25
N LEU A 100 7.77 -12.41 -0.45
CA LEU A 100 6.64 -13.24 -0.91
C LEU A 100 5.53 -12.41 -1.56
N PHE A 101 5.52 -11.09 -1.37
CA PHE A 101 4.54 -10.21 -2.01
C PHE A 101 4.97 -9.89 -3.45
N GLN A 102 4.13 -10.28 -4.41
CA GLN A 102 4.25 -9.89 -5.82
C GLN A 102 3.61 -8.52 -6.04
N HIS A 103 4.24 -7.48 -5.50
CA HIS A 103 3.65 -6.14 -5.44
C HIS A 103 4.72 -5.05 -5.63
N ALA A 104 4.38 -3.99 -6.36
CA ALA A 104 5.32 -2.88 -6.65
C ALA A 104 5.94 -2.26 -5.39
N ARG A 105 5.14 -2.13 -4.32
CA ARG A 105 5.63 -1.66 -3.01
C ARG A 105 6.66 -2.61 -2.38
N ALA A 106 6.48 -3.93 -2.52
CA ALA A 106 7.44 -4.91 -2.02
C ALA A 106 8.78 -4.79 -2.76
N GLU A 107 8.73 -4.64 -4.08
CA GLU A 107 9.91 -4.37 -4.91
C GLU A 107 10.67 -3.12 -4.44
N GLU A 108 9.95 -2.02 -4.22
CA GLU A 108 10.54 -0.77 -3.71
C GLU A 108 11.24 -0.99 -2.36
N ILE A 109 10.58 -1.70 -1.43
CA ILE A 109 11.15 -2.03 -0.12
C ILE A 109 12.44 -2.84 -0.28
N LEU A 110 12.44 -3.88 -1.13
CA LEU A 110 13.62 -4.72 -1.38
C LEU A 110 14.76 -3.89 -2.01
N ALA A 111 14.47 -3.05 -2.99
CA ALA A 111 15.47 -2.18 -3.62
C ALA A 111 16.08 -1.19 -2.61
N ASN A 112 15.25 -0.65 -1.69
CA ASN A 112 15.71 0.22 -0.61
C ASN A 112 16.63 -0.53 0.37
N VAL A 113 16.33 -1.78 0.70
CA VAL A 113 17.21 -2.62 1.55
C VAL A 113 18.59 -2.78 0.92
N VAL A 114 18.65 -3.11 -0.38
CA VAL A 114 19.92 -3.29 -1.11
C VAL A 114 20.79 -2.03 -1.06
N ARG A 115 20.19 -0.86 -1.27
CA ARG A 115 20.89 0.43 -1.35
C ARG A 115 21.18 1.05 0.04
N HIS A 116 20.65 0.48 1.13
CA HIS A 116 20.76 1.10 2.44
C HIS A 116 22.21 1.08 2.97
N PRO A 117 22.78 2.22 3.39
CA PRO A 117 24.20 2.31 3.73
C PRO A 117 24.57 1.51 4.99
N ARG A 118 23.63 1.36 5.93
CA ARG A 118 23.89 0.76 7.25
C ARG A 118 23.36 -0.66 7.44
N LEU A 119 22.60 -1.20 6.48
CA LEU A 119 22.09 -2.57 6.63
C LEU A 119 23.22 -3.57 6.35
N PRO A 120 23.27 -4.69 7.09
CA PRO A 120 24.27 -5.73 6.89
C PRO A 120 24.15 -6.35 5.50
N ASP A 121 25.29 -6.72 4.92
CA ASP A 121 25.36 -7.32 3.59
C ASP A 121 24.50 -8.58 3.45
N ALA A 122 24.34 -9.35 4.53
CA ALA A 122 23.45 -10.52 4.55
C ALA A 122 22.00 -10.16 4.17
N LEU A 123 21.46 -9.05 4.69
CA LEU A 123 20.11 -8.58 4.34
C LEU A 123 20.06 -8.04 2.91
N LYS A 124 21.11 -7.34 2.46
CA LYS A 124 21.20 -6.86 1.07
C LYS A 124 21.20 -8.02 0.08
N ILE A 125 22.00 -9.05 0.34
CA ILE A 125 22.08 -10.26 -0.48
C ILE A 125 20.74 -11.01 -0.48
N GLN A 126 20.09 -11.14 0.68
CA GLN A 126 18.76 -11.73 0.77
C GLN A 126 17.73 -10.92 -0.03
N ALA A 127 17.78 -9.58 0.02
CA ALA A 127 16.88 -8.72 -0.76
C ALA A 127 17.14 -8.85 -2.27
N LEU A 128 18.39 -8.96 -2.71
CA LEU A 128 18.75 -9.24 -4.11
C LEU A 128 18.15 -10.56 -4.59
N ASN A 129 18.25 -11.62 -3.77
CA ASN A 129 17.61 -12.90 -4.07
C ASN A 129 16.07 -12.77 -4.09
N GLY A 130 15.51 -11.89 -3.25
CA GLY A 130 14.08 -11.62 -3.22
C GLY A 130 13.56 -10.92 -4.48
N LEU A 131 14.34 -10.01 -5.05
CA LEU A 131 14.00 -9.31 -6.31
C LEU A 131 13.84 -10.27 -7.50
N VAL A 132 14.43 -11.46 -7.46
CA VAL A 132 14.22 -12.51 -8.46
C VAL A 132 12.76 -12.91 -8.58
N PHE A 133 12.06 -12.98 -7.46
CA PHE A 133 10.68 -13.44 -7.43
C PHE A 133 9.71 -12.41 -7.98
N GLN A 134 10.04 -11.11 -7.95
CA GLN A 134 9.15 -10.03 -8.41
C GLN A 134 8.91 -10.06 -9.93
N ARG A 135 9.85 -10.61 -10.70
CA ARG A 135 9.73 -10.81 -12.16
C ARG A 135 9.35 -9.55 -12.97
N THR A 136 9.66 -8.37 -12.46
CA THR A 136 9.41 -7.10 -13.14
C THR A 136 10.67 -6.57 -13.83
N PRO A 137 10.54 -5.77 -14.91
CA PRO A 137 11.67 -5.08 -15.52
C PRO A 137 12.39 -4.11 -14.55
N THR A 138 11.64 -3.53 -13.61
CA THR A 138 12.14 -2.60 -12.60
C THR A 138 12.98 -3.33 -11.55
N ALA A 139 12.54 -4.50 -11.06
CA ALA A 139 13.32 -5.33 -10.16
C ALA A 139 14.63 -5.79 -10.82
N ARG A 140 14.55 -6.15 -12.11
CA ARG A 140 15.72 -6.51 -12.90
C ARG A 140 16.73 -5.37 -12.99
N ARG A 141 16.27 -4.14 -13.29
CA ARG A 141 17.13 -2.96 -13.30
C ARG A 141 17.77 -2.70 -11.94
N ALA A 142 17.01 -2.82 -10.86
CA ALA A 142 17.54 -2.61 -9.51
C ALA A 142 18.70 -3.57 -9.18
N VAL A 143 18.63 -4.85 -9.59
CA VAL A 143 19.73 -5.80 -9.43
C VAL A 143 20.90 -5.47 -10.35
N GLN A 144 20.64 -5.07 -11.61
CA GLN A 144 21.70 -4.67 -12.55
C GLN A 144 22.49 -3.45 -12.05
N ASP A 145 21.80 -2.45 -11.51
CA ASP A 145 22.42 -1.29 -10.88
C ASP A 145 23.30 -1.71 -9.69
N ALA A 146 22.80 -2.60 -8.84
CA ALA A 146 23.54 -3.09 -7.67
C ALA A 146 24.82 -3.87 -8.04
N ALA A 147 24.85 -4.52 -9.20
CA ALA A 147 26.02 -5.24 -9.70
C ALA A 147 27.21 -4.33 -10.07
N VAL A 148 26.95 -3.02 -10.28
CA VAL A 148 27.95 -2.03 -10.69
C VAL A 148 28.09 -0.85 -9.71
N ASP A 149 27.27 -0.79 -8.65
CA ASP A 149 27.33 0.29 -7.66
C ASP A 149 28.56 0.15 -6.75
N SER A 150 29.52 1.05 -6.93
CA SER A 150 30.78 1.10 -6.17
C SER A 150 30.59 1.42 -4.69
N ARG A 151 29.40 1.88 -4.27
CA ARG A 151 29.06 2.09 -2.85
C ARG A 151 28.75 0.78 -2.13
N LEU A 152 28.40 -0.28 -2.87
CA LEU A 152 28.14 -1.60 -2.32
C LEU A 152 29.43 -2.39 -2.20
N THR A 153 29.49 -3.29 -1.22
CA THR A 153 30.65 -4.17 -1.04
C THR A 153 30.79 -5.14 -2.21
N ALA A 154 32.00 -5.65 -2.43
CA ALA A 154 32.24 -6.65 -3.47
C ALA A 154 31.35 -7.90 -3.32
N GLY A 155 31.04 -8.30 -2.07
CA GLY A 155 30.13 -9.42 -1.79
C GLY A 155 28.72 -9.17 -2.32
N VAL A 156 28.16 -7.98 -2.07
CA VAL A 156 26.83 -7.60 -2.56
C VAL A 156 26.82 -7.47 -4.08
N GLN A 157 27.84 -6.85 -4.67
CA GLN A 157 27.96 -6.74 -6.13
C GLN A 157 28.04 -8.12 -6.80
N ASN A 158 28.83 -9.04 -6.23
CA ASN A 158 28.96 -10.41 -6.74
C ASN A 158 27.64 -11.18 -6.64
N ALA A 159 26.91 -11.03 -5.52
CA ALA A 159 25.57 -11.61 -5.40
C ALA A 159 24.62 -11.05 -6.46
N ALA A 160 24.64 -9.74 -6.71
CA ALA A 160 23.82 -9.14 -7.76
C ALA A 160 24.16 -9.70 -9.16
N ARG A 161 25.44 -9.86 -9.49
CA ARG A 161 25.89 -10.48 -10.76
C ARG A 161 25.43 -11.94 -10.89
N ALA A 162 25.47 -12.69 -9.79
CA ALA A 162 24.97 -14.07 -9.76
C ALA A 162 23.46 -14.11 -10.05
N VAL A 163 22.69 -13.20 -9.45
CA VAL A 163 21.26 -13.06 -9.73
C VAL A 163 20.98 -12.71 -11.20
N VAL A 164 21.72 -11.75 -11.77
CA VAL A 164 21.59 -11.41 -13.21
C VAL A 164 21.84 -12.64 -14.10
N SER A 165 22.89 -13.40 -13.78
CA SER A 165 23.25 -14.62 -14.51
C SER A 165 22.13 -15.67 -14.49
N GLN A 166 21.42 -15.82 -13.37
CA GLN A 166 20.29 -16.77 -13.26
C GLN A 166 19.13 -16.41 -14.19
N TRP A 167 18.82 -15.12 -14.35
CA TRP A 167 17.78 -14.69 -15.30
C TRP A 167 18.18 -14.85 -16.77
N ASP A 168 19.48 -14.89 -17.07
CA ASP A 168 19.97 -15.09 -18.44
C ASP A 168 20.05 -16.58 -18.80
N ALA A 169 20.25 -17.45 -17.80
CA ALA A 169 20.16 -18.90 -17.97
C ALA A 169 18.74 -19.38 -18.23
N THR A 170 17.73 -18.78 -17.58
CA THR A 170 16.31 -19.17 -17.71
C THR A 170 15.66 -18.73 -19.03
N ARG A 171 16.34 -17.93 -19.86
CA ARG A 171 15.86 -17.46 -21.17
C ARG A 171 16.47 -18.20 -22.37
N ARG A 172 17.36 -19.16 -22.12
CA ARG A 172 17.95 -20.05 -23.13
C ARG A 172 17.20 -21.37 -23.14
#